data_AF-A0A1I7HWW8-F1
#
_entry.id   AF-A0A1I7HWW8-F1
#
_cell.length_a   1.000
_cell.length_b   1.000
_cell.length_c   1.000
_cell.angle_alpha   90.00
_cell.angle_beta   90.00
_cell.angle_gamma   90.00
#
_symmetry.space_group_name_H-M   'P 1'
#
loop_
_entity.id
_entity.type
_entity.pdbx_description
1 polymer ?
#
loop_
_entity_poly.entity_id
_entity_poly.type
_entity_poly.pdbx_seq_one_letter_code
_entity_poly.pdbx_strand_id
1 'polypeptide(L)'
;MFAVFVNTLAILIGTTLGLLFRKGIPERISSVMMNTLALCVVIIGIQGAVKEKNVLIMILSCVIGVMIGEVLDLDGRINRGTDRIVARFSSGGNSGFTEAMIESTIIMSVGAMMIVGSLNAGLQHDYTMLYTKSLLDFITGIMLGATMGAGVYGSAVFTFLAQGLLVLLAEYIAPYLNDALILELSASGSLMILAIGTNMLNLTKFKVINMLPAFLVVPFALKLMEILGLS
;
A
#
# COMPACT_ATOMS: atom_id res chain seq x y z
N MET A 1 -9.60 6.08 -12.76
CA MET A 1 -8.21 6.65 -12.78
C MET A 1 -8.02 8.00 -12.10
N PHE A 2 -9.02 8.90 -12.02
CA PHE A 2 -8.84 10.27 -11.49
C PHE A 2 -8.14 10.34 -10.11
N ALA A 3 -8.50 9.46 -9.18
CA ALA A 3 -7.86 9.41 -7.86
C ALA A 3 -6.35 9.08 -7.88
N VAL A 4 -5.84 8.43 -8.94
CA VAL A 4 -4.40 8.18 -9.11
C VAL A 4 -3.66 9.48 -9.44
N PHE A 5 -4.26 10.34 -10.27
CA PHE A 5 -3.72 11.66 -10.55
C PHE A 5 -3.73 12.54 -9.30
N VAL A 6 -4.82 12.51 -8.54
CA VAL A 6 -4.92 13.22 -7.26
C VAL A 6 -3.82 12.75 -6.30
N ASN A 7 -3.59 11.44 -6.17
CA ASN A 7 -2.52 10.93 -5.33
C ASN A 7 -1.14 11.41 -5.80
N THR A 8 -0.88 11.32 -7.10
CA THR A 8 0.40 11.74 -7.69
C THR A 8 0.65 13.22 -7.45
N LEU A 9 -0.35 14.08 -7.66
CA LEU A 9 -0.27 15.50 -7.36
C LEU A 9 -0.08 15.77 -5.87
N ALA A 10 -0.75 15.03 -5.00
CA ALA A 10 -0.54 15.09 -3.55
C ALA A 10 0.93 14.82 -3.19
N ILE A 11 1.55 13.78 -3.74
CA ILE A 11 2.97 13.49 -3.50
C ILE A 11 3.85 14.65 -3.98
N LEU A 12 3.61 15.14 -5.21
CA LEU A 12 4.41 16.23 -5.78
C LEU A 12 4.30 17.53 -4.97
N ILE A 13 3.08 17.96 -4.64
CA ILE A 13 2.83 19.19 -3.87
C ILE A 13 3.37 19.01 -2.45
N GLY A 14 3.07 17.89 -1.80
CA GLY A 14 3.56 17.59 -0.45
C GLY A 14 5.08 17.63 -0.38
N THR A 15 5.76 16.96 -1.30
CA THR A 15 7.24 16.98 -1.40
C THR A 15 7.78 18.39 -1.61
N THR A 16 7.13 19.18 -2.48
CA THR A 16 7.53 20.57 -2.74
C THR A 16 7.41 21.43 -1.49
N LEU A 17 6.31 21.31 -0.75
CA LEU A 17 6.12 22.02 0.52
C LEU A 17 7.13 21.55 1.57
N GLY A 18 7.41 20.25 1.66
CA GLY A 18 8.43 19.69 2.54
C GLY A 18 9.82 20.29 2.28
N LEU A 19 10.20 20.39 1.00
CA LEU A 19 11.46 21.02 0.59
C LEU A 19 11.53 22.51 0.94
N LEU A 20 10.45 23.26 0.71
CA LEU A 20 10.36 24.69 1.04
C LEU A 20 10.46 24.94 2.54
N PHE A 21 9.79 24.11 3.34
CA PHE A 21 9.75 24.22 4.80
C PHE A 21 10.82 23.37 5.51
N ARG A 22 11.80 22.84 4.78
CA ARG A 22 12.87 21.97 5.33
C ARG A 22 13.59 22.56 6.54
N LYS A 23 13.83 23.88 6.56
CA LYS A 23 14.49 24.56 7.69
C LYS A 23 13.57 24.78 8.90
N GLY A 24 12.25 24.64 8.73
CA GLY A 24 11.24 24.92 9.75
C GLY A 24 10.58 23.69 10.35
N ILE A 25 10.80 22.49 9.81
CA ILE A 25 10.22 21.24 10.30
C ILE A 25 11.31 20.43 11.03
N PRO A 26 11.31 20.39 12.37
CA PRO A 26 12.20 19.53 13.14
C PRO A 26 11.88 18.05 12.92
N GLU A 27 12.89 17.19 12.90
CA GLU A 27 12.73 15.73 12.77
C GLU A 27 11.74 15.14 13.79
N ARG A 28 11.72 15.70 15.01
CA ARG A 28 10.75 15.31 16.05
C ARG A 28 9.31 15.47 15.58
N ILE A 29 8.97 16.57 14.89
CA ILE A 29 7.61 16.78 14.37
C ILE A 29 7.33 15.74 13.29
N SER A 30 8.27 15.50 12.37
CA SER A 30 8.13 14.47 11.35
C SER A 30 7.87 13.09 11.94
N SER A 31 8.62 12.68 12.97
CA SER A 31 8.41 11.39 13.63
C SER A 31 7.03 11.27 14.29
N VAL A 32 6.56 12.32 14.98
CA VAL A 32 5.26 12.30 15.67
C VAL A 32 4.11 12.29 14.66
N MET A 33 4.25 13.04 13.56
CA MET A 33 3.28 13.04 12.48
C MET A 33 3.22 11.69 11.78
N MET A 34 4.35 11.06 11.46
CA MET A 34 4.38 9.71 10.87
C MET A 34 3.70 8.68 11.77
N ASN A 35 3.95 8.71 13.09
CA ASN A 35 3.25 7.84 14.05
C ASN A 35 1.74 8.12 14.09
N THR A 36 1.33 9.38 13.96
CA THR A 36 -0.10 9.76 13.92
C THR A 36 -0.77 9.23 12.65
N LEU A 37 -0.11 9.34 11.49
CA LEU A 37 -0.60 8.77 10.24
C LEU A 37 -0.70 7.24 10.35
N ALA A 38 0.26 6.58 11.00
CA ALA A 38 0.22 5.15 11.23
C ALA A 38 -1.01 4.73 12.07
N LEU A 39 -1.37 5.50 13.11
CA LEU A 39 -2.62 5.28 13.85
C LEU A 39 -3.86 5.43 12.98
N CYS A 40 -3.90 6.43 12.10
CA CYS A 40 -5.00 6.58 11.13
C CYS A 40 -5.09 5.35 10.21
N VAL A 41 -3.96 4.84 9.72
CA VAL A 41 -3.90 3.62 8.89
C VAL A 41 -4.42 2.40 9.65
N VAL A 42 -4.05 2.22 10.92
CA VAL A 42 -4.59 1.14 11.78
C VAL A 42 -6.12 1.25 11.87
N ILE A 43 -6.65 2.44 12.15
CA ILE A 43 -8.09 2.68 12.27
C ILE A 43 -8.81 2.34 10.96
N ILE A 44 -8.24 2.72 9.80
CA ILE A 44 -8.81 2.39 8.48
C ILE A 44 -8.83 0.88 8.26
N GLY A 45 -7.74 0.18 8.62
CA GLY A 45 -7.67 -1.28 8.54
C GLY A 45 -8.73 -1.97 9.42
N ILE A 46 -8.93 -1.50 10.65
CA ILE A 46 -9.97 -2.03 11.55
C ILE A 46 -11.37 -1.78 10.96
N GLN A 47 -11.67 -0.56 10.52
CA GLN A 47 -12.98 -0.23 9.95
C GLN A 47 -13.30 -1.07 8.71
N GLY A 48 -12.29 -1.33 7.87
CA GLY A 48 -12.44 -2.19 6.70
C GLY A 48 -12.65 -3.66 7.07
N ALA A 49 -11.89 -4.18 8.04
CA ALA A 49 -12.00 -5.57 8.49
C ALA A 49 -13.32 -5.86 9.22
N VAL A 50 -13.88 -4.88 9.95
CA VAL A 50 -15.17 -5.04 10.65
C VAL A 50 -16.37 -5.13 9.69
N LYS A 51 -16.23 -4.65 8.45
CA LYS A 51 -17.29 -4.78 7.42
C LYS A 51 -17.41 -6.20 6.85
N GLU A 52 -16.49 -7.09 7.19
CA GLU A 52 -16.46 -8.47 6.71
C GLU A 52 -17.66 -9.27 7.21
N LYS A 53 -18.22 -10.12 6.33
CA LYS A 53 -19.38 -10.95 6.62
C LYS A 53 -18.99 -12.39 6.93
N ASN A 54 -17.95 -12.94 6.31
CA ASN A 54 -17.45 -14.29 6.55
C ASN A 54 -16.00 -14.27 7.04
N VAL A 55 -15.85 -14.08 8.35
CA VAL A 55 -14.55 -14.15 9.04
C VAL A 55 -13.80 -15.46 8.73
N LEU A 56 -14.51 -16.56 8.46
CA LEU A 56 -13.91 -17.85 8.14
C LEU A 56 -13.15 -17.84 6.79
N ILE A 57 -13.70 -17.18 5.76
CA ILE A 57 -13.05 -17.05 4.44
C ILE A 57 -11.82 -16.18 4.56
N MET A 58 -11.93 -15.06 5.29
CA MET A 58 -10.80 -14.18 5.57
C MET A 58 -9.67 -14.93 6.28
N ILE A 59 -9.95 -15.70 7.34
CA ILE A 59 -8.94 -16.48 8.07
C ILE A 59 -8.26 -17.49 7.13
N LEU A 60 -9.03 -18.30 6.41
CA LEU A 60 -8.48 -19.31 5.50
C LEU A 60 -7.62 -18.68 4.41
N SER A 61 -8.11 -17.63 3.77
CA SER A 61 -7.42 -16.95 2.67
C SER A 61 -6.14 -16.27 3.15
N CYS A 62 -6.17 -15.59 4.29
CA CYS A 62 -4.99 -14.96 4.87
C CYS A 62 -3.95 -15.99 5.31
N VAL A 63 -4.34 -17.05 6.02
CA VAL A 63 -3.41 -18.08 6.52
C VAL A 63 -2.74 -18.82 5.36
N ILE A 64 -3.53 -19.30 4.40
CA ILE A 64 -3.00 -19.99 3.21
C ILE A 64 -2.16 -19.02 2.37
N GLY A 65 -2.64 -17.79 2.19
CA GLY A 65 -1.93 -16.74 1.46
C GLY A 65 -0.56 -16.43 2.06
N VAL A 66 -0.49 -16.24 3.38
CA VAL A 66 0.77 -16.01 4.10
C VAL A 66 1.69 -17.23 3.99
N MET A 67 1.17 -18.45 4.13
CA MET A 67 1.99 -19.66 3.94
C MET A 67 2.63 -19.71 2.55
N ILE A 68 1.82 -19.48 1.50
CA ILE A 68 2.33 -19.43 0.12
C ILE A 68 3.36 -18.31 -0.04
N GLY A 69 3.07 -17.11 0.47
CA GLY A 69 3.97 -15.97 0.34
C GLY A 69 5.28 -16.11 1.11
N GLU A 70 5.26 -16.73 2.29
CA GLU A 70 6.46 -17.00 3.08
C GLU A 70 7.34 -18.08 2.43
N VAL A 71 6.73 -19.12 1.86
CA VAL A 71 7.46 -20.14 1.08
C VAL A 71 8.11 -19.55 -0.18
N LEU A 72 7.43 -18.61 -0.84
CA LEU A 72 7.95 -17.93 -2.03
C LEU A 72 8.93 -16.79 -1.70
N ASP A 73 8.98 -16.34 -0.44
CA ASP A 73 9.74 -15.19 0.06
C ASP A 73 9.56 -13.95 -0.83
N LEU A 74 8.29 -13.58 -1.11
CA LEU A 74 7.97 -12.48 -2.02
C LEU A 74 8.58 -11.15 -1.57
N ASP A 75 8.46 -10.85 -0.28
CA ASP A 75 9.04 -9.67 0.38
C ASP A 75 10.56 -9.65 0.19
N GLY A 76 11.25 -10.75 0.50
CA GLY A 76 12.69 -10.86 0.32
C GLY A 76 13.14 -10.79 -1.14
N ARG A 77 12.32 -11.27 -2.10
CA ARG A 77 12.62 -11.14 -3.54
C ARG A 77 12.48 -9.71 -4.03
N ILE A 78 11.46 -8.99 -3.57
CA ILE A 78 11.26 -7.57 -3.89
C ILE A 78 12.39 -6.74 -3.28
N ASN A 79 12.70 -6.93 -1.99
CA ASN A 79 13.80 -6.21 -1.32
C ASN A 79 15.15 -6.44 -2.03
N ARG A 80 15.50 -7.71 -2.33
CA ARG A 80 16.72 -8.03 -3.10
C ARG A 80 16.73 -7.41 -4.51
N GLY A 81 15.57 -7.32 -5.16
CA GLY A 81 15.42 -6.67 -6.45
C GLY A 81 15.70 -5.17 -6.35
N THR A 82 15.09 -4.52 -5.35
CA THR A 82 15.29 -3.11 -5.03
C THR A 82 16.75 -2.82 -4.69
N ASP A 83 17.39 -3.60 -3.80
CA ASP A 83 18.79 -3.41 -3.41
C ASP A 83 19.75 -3.47 -4.61
N ARG A 84 19.48 -4.34 -5.59
CA ARG A 84 20.27 -4.40 -6.83
C ARG A 84 20.07 -3.17 -7.70
N ILE A 85 18.86 -2.62 -7.74
CA ILE A 85 18.56 -1.39 -8.47
C ILE A 85 19.25 -0.21 -7.76
N VAL A 86 19.12 -0.10 -6.42
CA VAL A 86 19.83 0.87 -5.59
C VAL A 86 21.32 0.80 -5.90
N ALA A 87 21.96 -0.37 -5.77
CA ALA A 87 23.39 -0.51 -5.94
C ALA A 87 23.87 -0.11 -7.35
N ARG A 88 23.09 -0.40 -8.40
CA ARG A 88 23.42 0.01 -9.77
C ARG A 88 23.28 1.52 -9.98
N PHE A 89 22.24 2.15 -9.45
CA PHE A 89 22.00 3.58 -9.62
C PHE A 89 22.89 4.43 -8.70
N SER A 90 23.19 3.97 -7.49
CA SER A 90 24.11 4.63 -6.55
C SER A 90 25.57 4.59 -7.00
N SER A 91 25.95 3.66 -7.89
CA SER A 91 27.31 3.58 -8.44
C SER A 91 27.60 4.58 -9.57
N GLY A 92 26.59 5.30 -10.08
CA GLY A 92 26.72 6.19 -11.24
C GLY A 92 26.27 7.65 -11.03
N GLY A 93 25.85 8.04 -9.81
CA GLY A 93 25.27 9.37 -9.53
C GLY A 93 25.22 9.75 -8.05
N ASN A 94 24.55 10.86 -7.73
CA ASN A 94 24.48 11.46 -6.39
C ASN A 94 23.75 10.54 -5.39
N SER A 95 24.49 9.70 -4.67
CA SER A 95 23.97 8.57 -3.87
C SER A 95 22.79 8.91 -2.95
N GLY A 96 22.83 10.06 -2.28
CA GLY A 96 21.76 10.50 -1.37
C GLY A 96 20.42 10.79 -2.06
N PHE A 97 20.42 11.19 -3.33
CA PHE A 97 19.17 11.38 -4.09
C PHE A 97 18.51 10.04 -4.42
N THR A 98 19.31 9.07 -4.85
CA THR A 98 18.85 7.72 -5.20
C THR A 98 18.31 6.98 -3.98
N GLU A 99 19.02 7.06 -2.85
CA GLU A 99 18.58 6.48 -1.59
C GLU A 99 17.25 7.09 -1.13
N ALA A 100 17.14 8.42 -1.15
CA ALA A 100 15.92 9.12 -0.77
C ALA A 100 14.72 8.76 -1.65
N MET A 101 14.94 8.61 -2.97
CA MET A 101 13.91 8.17 -3.91
C MET A 101 13.40 6.75 -3.61
N ILE A 102 14.31 5.84 -3.27
CA ILE A 102 13.95 4.43 -3.11
C ILE A 102 13.25 4.22 -1.78
N GLU A 103 13.78 4.79 -0.69
CA GLU A 103 13.15 4.71 0.62
C GLU A 103 11.77 5.37 0.63
N SER A 104 11.63 6.55 0.00
CA SER A 104 10.31 7.19 -0.12
C SER A 104 9.32 6.37 -0.97
N THR A 105 9.81 5.69 -2.02
CA THR A 105 8.98 4.80 -2.84
C THR A 105 8.50 3.60 -2.03
N ILE A 106 9.34 3.02 -1.17
CA ILE A 106 8.91 1.93 -0.30
C ILE A 106 7.85 2.42 0.68
N ILE A 107 8.11 3.52 1.38
CA ILE A 107 7.19 4.06 2.38
C ILE A 107 5.84 4.45 1.77
N MET A 108 5.85 5.11 0.61
CA MET A 108 4.64 5.68 0.00
C MET A 108 3.94 4.72 -0.95
N SER A 109 4.66 3.87 -1.67
CA SER A 109 4.09 3.05 -2.76
C SER A 109 3.90 1.59 -2.39
N VAL A 110 4.67 1.06 -1.43
CA VAL A 110 4.56 -0.35 -1.01
C VAL A 110 3.58 -0.44 0.14
N GLY A 111 2.29 -0.44 -0.20
CA GLY A 111 1.24 -0.59 0.79
C GLY A 111 0.03 -1.34 0.26
N ALA A 112 -0.57 -2.17 1.10
CA ALA A 112 -1.82 -2.86 0.83
C ALA A 112 -2.94 -1.89 0.44
N MET A 113 -2.93 -0.66 0.97
CA MET A 113 -3.89 0.37 0.58
C MET A 113 -3.76 0.78 -0.90
N MET A 114 -2.57 0.69 -1.50
CA MET A 114 -2.42 0.88 -2.95
C MET A 114 -3.17 -0.22 -3.71
N ILE A 115 -2.99 -1.47 -3.31
CA ILE A 115 -3.58 -2.63 -3.99
C ILE A 115 -5.10 -2.65 -3.77
N VAL A 116 -5.55 -2.57 -2.52
CA VAL A 116 -6.96 -2.60 -2.13
C VAL A 116 -7.70 -1.36 -2.63
N GLY A 117 -7.09 -0.19 -2.50
CA GLY A 117 -7.67 1.06 -3.02
C GLY A 117 -7.75 1.05 -4.54
N SER A 118 -6.74 0.52 -5.24
CA SER A 118 -6.80 0.38 -6.70
C SER A 118 -7.85 -0.62 -7.15
N LEU A 119 -7.99 -1.71 -6.41
CA LEU A 119 -9.01 -2.73 -6.63
C LEU A 119 -10.41 -2.13 -6.44
N ASN A 120 -10.70 -1.48 -5.30
CA ASN A 120 -12.00 -0.85 -5.06
C ASN A 120 -12.33 0.24 -6.09
N ALA A 121 -11.33 1.02 -6.49
CA ALA A 121 -11.50 2.05 -7.49
C ALA A 121 -11.77 1.50 -8.91
N GLY A 122 -11.14 0.38 -9.28
CA GLY A 122 -11.36 -0.28 -10.57
C GLY A 122 -12.62 -1.14 -10.61
N LEU A 123 -12.97 -1.79 -9.49
CA LEU A 123 -14.08 -2.73 -9.41
C LEU A 123 -15.42 -2.09 -9.07
N GLN A 124 -15.45 -1.22 -8.05
CA GLN A 124 -16.69 -0.62 -7.54
C GLN A 124 -16.82 0.87 -7.89
N HIS A 125 -15.83 1.43 -8.58
CA HIS A 125 -15.68 2.88 -8.73
C HIS A 125 -15.70 3.63 -7.39
N ASP A 126 -15.32 2.97 -6.29
CA ASP A 126 -15.15 3.60 -4.99
C ASP A 126 -13.71 4.12 -4.86
N TYR A 127 -13.58 5.43 -4.94
CA TYR A 127 -12.30 6.13 -4.87
C TYR A 127 -11.93 6.59 -3.45
N THR A 128 -12.79 6.35 -2.45
CA THR A 128 -12.63 6.85 -1.08
C THR A 128 -11.30 6.43 -0.47
N MET A 129 -10.90 5.17 -0.67
CA MET A 129 -9.64 4.65 -0.14
C MET A 129 -8.42 5.26 -0.85
N LEU A 130 -8.50 5.52 -2.16
CA LEU A 130 -7.43 6.21 -2.90
C LEU A 130 -7.33 7.70 -2.54
N TYR A 131 -8.44 8.38 -2.26
CA TYR A 131 -8.41 9.76 -1.74
C TYR A 131 -7.84 9.82 -0.34
N THR A 132 -8.20 8.86 0.52
CA THR A 132 -7.63 8.72 1.85
C THR A 132 -6.12 8.51 1.75
N LYS A 133 -5.67 7.62 0.86
CA LYS A 133 -4.26 7.43 0.55
C LYS A 133 -3.60 8.73 0.06
N SER A 134 -4.27 9.48 -0.80
CA SER A 134 -3.77 10.77 -1.31
C SER A 134 -3.48 11.77 -0.21
N LEU A 135 -4.34 11.83 0.81
CA LEU A 135 -4.10 12.69 1.97
C LEU A 135 -2.92 12.18 2.82
N LEU A 136 -2.84 10.87 3.05
CA LEU A 136 -1.73 10.26 3.79
C LEU A 136 -0.40 10.50 3.08
N ASP A 137 -0.34 10.27 1.77
CA ASP A 137 0.82 10.47 0.92
C ASP A 137 1.19 11.95 0.80
N PHE A 138 0.21 12.87 0.76
CA PHE A 138 0.47 14.31 0.80
C PHE A 138 1.25 14.67 2.07
N ILE A 139 0.75 14.29 3.24
CA ILE A 139 1.37 14.63 4.53
C ILE A 139 2.72 13.92 4.66
N THR A 140 2.79 12.65 4.28
CA THR A 140 4.03 11.86 4.26
C THR A 140 5.06 12.51 3.33
N GLY A 141 4.65 12.99 2.16
CA GLY A 141 5.49 13.71 1.20
C GLY A 141 6.07 15.00 1.77
N ILE A 142 5.32 15.75 2.58
CA ILE A 142 5.86 16.92 3.30
C ILE A 142 6.95 16.49 4.28
N MET A 143 6.70 15.44 5.07
CA MET A 143 7.65 14.98 6.09
C MET A 143 8.93 14.40 5.48
N LEU A 144 8.78 13.53 4.48
CA LEU A 144 9.92 12.94 3.76
C LEU A 144 10.64 13.99 2.92
N GLY A 145 9.93 14.92 2.28
CA GLY A 145 10.54 16.00 1.50
C GLY A 145 11.39 16.94 2.37
N ALA A 146 10.97 17.21 3.60
CA ALA A 146 11.73 18.02 4.56
C ALA A 146 12.99 17.29 5.06
N THR A 147 12.90 15.98 5.29
CA THR A 147 13.99 15.18 5.88
C THR A 147 14.98 14.70 4.80
N MET A 148 14.48 14.08 3.75
CA MET A 148 15.26 13.35 2.73
C MET A 148 15.45 14.15 1.42
N GLY A 149 14.73 15.25 1.25
CA GLY A 149 14.94 16.19 0.14
C GLY A 149 14.32 15.76 -1.19
N ALA A 150 14.94 16.16 -2.30
CA ALA A 150 14.32 16.11 -3.63
C ALA A 150 14.22 14.69 -4.23
N GLY A 151 14.89 13.70 -3.65
CA GLY A 151 14.76 12.29 -4.07
C GLY A 151 13.31 11.80 -3.99
N VAL A 152 12.52 12.36 -3.07
CA VAL A 152 11.14 11.95 -2.83
C VAL A 152 10.24 12.09 -4.06
N TYR A 153 10.53 13.02 -4.98
CA TYR A 153 9.75 13.16 -6.22
C TYR A 153 9.70 11.88 -7.06
N GLY A 154 10.72 11.02 -6.98
CA GLY A 154 10.72 9.75 -7.70
C GLY A 154 9.62 8.78 -7.25
N SER A 155 9.15 8.86 -6.00
CA SER A 155 8.04 8.03 -5.53
C SER A 155 6.71 8.40 -6.17
N ALA A 156 6.52 9.66 -6.59
CA ALA A 156 5.31 10.08 -7.31
C ALA A 156 5.19 9.33 -8.65
N VAL A 157 6.30 9.21 -9.38
CA VAL A 157 6.33 8.51 -10.68
C VAL A 157 6.05 7.02 -10.49
N PHE A 158 6.72 6.39 -9.53
CA PHE A 158 6.49 4.97 -9.26
C PHE A 158 5.07 4.70 -8.80
N THR A 159 4.54 5.53 -7.89
CA THR A 159 3.16 5.42 -7.41
C THR A 159 2.17 5.58 -8.56
N PHE A 160 2.35 6.58 -9.42
CA PHE A 160 1.48 6.79 -10.59
C PHE A 160 1.43 5.56 -11.50
N LEU A 161 2.60 5.00 -11.84
CA LEU A 161 2.69 3.85 -12.73
C LEU A 161 2.10 2.59 -12.10
N ALA A 162 2.52 2.25 -10.88
CA ALA A 162 2.08 1.03 -10.22
C ALA A 162 0.59 1.10 -9.84
N GLN A 163 0.13 2.21 -9.27
CA GLN A 163 -1.26 2.38 -8.85
C GLN A 163 -2.17 2.52 -10.07
N GLY A 164 -1.73 3.25 -11.11
CA GLY A 164 -2.45 3.38 -12.36
C GLY A 164 -2.63 2.05 -13.07
N LEU A 165 -1.57 1.24 -13.15
CA LEU A 165 -1.64 -0.11 -13.72
C LEU A 165 -2.61 -1.00 -12.94
N LEU A 166 -2.56 -0.98 -11.60
CA LEU A 166 -3.46 -1.78 -10.78
C LEU A 166 -4.93 -1.37 -10.94
N VAL A 167 -5.25 -0.08 -11.01
CA VAL A 167 -6.62 0.39 -11.26
C VAL A 167 -7.13 -0.08 -12.62
N LEU A 168 -6.31 0.02 -13.67
CA LEU A 168 -6.69 -0.41 -15.02
C LEU A 168 -6.88 -1.93 -15.10
N LEU A 169 -6.00 -2.70 -14.47
CA LEU A 169 -6.15 -4.16 -14.39
C LEU A 169 -7.41 -4.55 -13.61
N ALA A 170 -7.70 -3.86 -12.51
CA ALA A 170 -8.91 -4.09 -11.74
C ALA A 170 -10.16 -3.82 -12.59
N GLU A 171 -10.23 -2.69 -13.29
CA GLU A 171 -11.35 -2.34 -14.19
C GLU A 171 -11.55 -3.38 -15.30
N TYR A 172 -10.47 -3.93 -15.85
CA TYR A 172 -10.53 -5.01 -16.83
C TYR A 172 -11.06 -6.34 -16.26
N ILE A 173 -10.73 -6.65 -15.02
CA ILE A 173 -11.13 -7.89 -14.34
C ILE A 173 -12.52 -7.76 -13.71
N ALA A 174 -13.01 -6.54 -13.47
CA ALA A 174 -14.30 -6.24 -12.85
C ALA A 174 -15.50 -7.06 -13.37
N PRO A 175 -15.74 -7.18 -14.68
CA PRO A 175 -16.89 -7.95 -15.19
C PRO A 175 -16.80 -9.45 -14.90
N TYR A 176 -15.66 -9.97 -14.45
CA TYR A 176 -15.46 -11.37 -14.10
C TYR A 176 -15.54 -11.65 -12.59
N LEU A 177 -15.75 -10.62 -11.75
CA LEU A 177 -15.79 -10.76 -10.29
C LEU A 177 -17.22 -10.57 -9.76
N ASN A 178 -17.60 -11.38 -8.78
CA ASN A 178 -18.87 -11.25 -8.06
C ASN A 178 -18.73 -10.32 -6.84
N ASP A 179 -19.79 -9.65 -6.42
CA ASP A 179 -19.80 -8.72 -5.28
C ASP A 179 -19.27 -9.35 -3.99
N ALA A 180 -19.61 -10.63 -3.74
CA ALA A 180 -19.09 -11.39 -2.59
C ALA A 180 -17.55 -11.51 -2.63
N LEU A 181 -16.99 -11.77 -3.81
CA LEU A 181 -15.53 -11.85 -4.01
C LEU A 181 -14.86 -10.50 -3.76
N ILE A 182 -15.47 -9.40 -4.19
CA ILE A 182 -14.92 -8.06 -3.95
C ILE A 182 -14.90 -7.72 -2.45
N LEU A 183 -15.94 -8.13 -1.72
CA LEU A 183 -16.05 -7.91 -0.28
C LEU A 183 -14.93 -8.64 0.48
N GLU A 184 -14.73 -9.93 0.19
CA GLU A 184 -13.68 -10.75 0.82
C GLU A 184 -12.25 -10.29 0.46
N LEU A 185 -12.04 -9.84 -0.79
CA LEU A 185 -10.79 -9.21 -1.21
C LEU A 185 -10.56 -7.91 -0.42
N SER A 186 -11.60 -7.10 -0.24
CA SER A 186 -11.51 -5.84 0.53
C SER A 186 -11.17 -6.08 2.00
N ALA A 187 -11.73 -7.10 2.63
CA ALA A 187 -11.43 -7.42 4.03
C ALA A 187 -10.04 -8.01 4.24
N SER A 188 -9.63 -8.96 3.39
CA SER A 188 -8.26 -9.47 3.36
C SER A 188 -7.26 -8.32 3.21
N GLY A 189 -7.61 -7.37 2.35
CA GLY A 189 -6.87 -6.13 2.15
C GLY A 189 -6.81 -5.23 3.37
N SER A 190 -7.94 -5.05 4.05
CA SER A 190 -8.05 -4.24 5.27
C SER A 190 -7.20 -4.81 6.42
N LEU A 191 -7.10 -6.14 6.51
CA LEU A 191 -6.21 -6.82 7.45
C LEU A 191 -4.73 -6.53 7.15
N MET A 192 -4.34 -6.48 5.87
CA MET A 192 -3.00 -6.07 5.46
C MET A 192 -2.73 -4.59 5.75
N ILE A 193 -3.73 -3.70 5.56
CA ILE A 193 -3.62 -2.27 5.92
C ILE A 193 -3.38 -2.13 7.42
N LEU A 194 -4.09 -2.91 8.25
CA LEU A 194 -3.86 -2.95 9.69
C LEU A 194 -2.42 -3.38 10.01
N ALA A 195 -1.92 -4.44 9.37
CA ALA A 195 -0.54 -4.90 9.53
C ALA A 195 0.48 -3.80 9.19
N ILE A 196 0.25 -3.03 8.11
CA ILE A 196 1.10 -1.89 7.73
C ILE A 196 1.07 -0.80 8.80
N GLY A 197 -0.11 -0.41 9.27
CA GLY A 197 -0.23 0.59 10.34
C GLY A 197 0.55 0.18 11.58
N THR A 198 0.51 -1.09 11.96
CA THR A 198 1.29 -1.61 13.09
C THR A 198 2.81 -1.65 12.83
N ASN A 199 3.24 -1.92 11.59
CA ASN A 199 4.64 -1.83 11.19
C ASN A 199 5.14 -0.38 11.22
N MET A 200 4.35 0.57 10.73
CA MET A 200 4.70 1.99 10.74
C MET A 200 4.85 2.53 12.17
N LEU A 201 4.06 2.00 13.12
CA LEU A 201 4.23 2.27 14.56
C LEU A 201 5.44 1.56 15.18
N ASN A 202 6.18 0.76 14.42
CA ASN A 202 7.27 -0.10 14.89
C ASN A 202 6.86 -1.10 15.98
N LEU A 203 5.57 -1.46 16.05
CA LEU A 203 5.07 -2.45 17.01
C LEU A 203 5.29 -3.89 16.51
N THR A 204 5.31 -4.07 15.19
CA THR A 204 5.41 -5.35 14.51
C THR A 204 6.32 -5.24 13.28
N LYS A 205 6.67 -6.39 12.69
CA LYS A 205 7.47 -6.47 11.46
C LYS A 205 6.85 -7.48 10.49
N PHE A 206 5.58 -7.29 10.16
CA PHE A 206 4.89 -8.14 9.19
C PHE A 206 5.49 -7.94 7.79
N LYS A 207 5.81 -9.03 7.11
CA LYS A 207 6.15 -9.01 5.68
C LYS A 207 4.87 -8.92 4.87
N VAL A 208 4.29 -7.72 4.75
CA VAL A 208 2.96 -7.54 4.16
C VAL A 208 2.90 -7.99 2.70
N ILE A 209 4.02 -7.91 1.98
CA ILE A 209 4.14 -8.44 0.61
C ILE A 209 3.89 -9.96 0.57
N ASN A 210 4.33 -10.70 1.60
CA ASN A 210 4.06 -12.13 1.72
C ASN A 210 2.58 -12.44 2.02
N MET A 211 1.79 -11.44 2.42
CA MET A 211 0.35 -11.62 2.63
C MET A 211 -0.44 -11.49 1.31
N LEU A 212 0.13 -10.87 0.28
CA LEU A 212 -0.55 -10.63 -1.01
C LEU A 212 -1.15 -11.87 -1.69
N PRO A 213 -0.54 -13.08 -1.62
CA PRO A 213 -1.14 -14.28 -2.19
C PRO A 213 -2.52 -14.60 -1.60
N ALA A 214 -2.90 -14.03 -0.44
CA ALA A 214 -4.25 -14.14 0.08
C ALA A 214 -5.30 -13.69 -0.95
N PHE A 215 -5.06 -12.63 -1.72
CA PHE A 215 -5.97 -12.19 -2.78
C PHE A 215 -6.20 -13.24 -3.88
N LEU A 216 -5.20 -14.07 -4.15
CA LEU A 216 -5.34 -15.18 -5.09
C LEU A 216 -6.11 -16.36 -4.48
N VAL A 217 -6.04 -16.55 -3.16
CA VAL A 217 -6.72 -17.64 -2.45
C VAL A 217 -8.21 -17.37 -2.26
N VAL A 218 -8.60 -16.11 -2.02
CA VAL A 218 -10.02 -15.71 -1.83
C VAL A 218 -10.99 -16.34 -2.84
N PRO A 219 -10.79 -16.25 -4.18
CA PRO A 219 -11.73 -16.85 -5.13
C PRO A 219 -11.83 -18.38 -5.02
N PHE A 220 -10.74 -19.07 -4.66
CA PHE A 220 -10.79 -20.52 -4.45
C PHE A 220 -11.50 -20.88 -3.14
N ALA A 221 -11.28 -20.10 -2.08
CA ALA A 221 -11.91 -20.30 -0.78
C ALA A 221 -13.43 -20.09 -0.86
N LEU A 222 -13.89 -19.05 -1.57
CA LEU A 222 -15.31 -18.80 -1.82
C LEU A 222 -15.97 -19.94 -2.58
N LYS A 223 -15.36 -20.39 -3.68
CA LYS A 223 -15.90 -21.50 -4.49
C LYS A 223 -15.96 -22.81 -3.68
N LEU A 224 -14.99 -23.04 -2.81
CA LEU A 224 -15.00 -24.20 -1.91
C LEU A 224 -16.16 -24.11 -0.90
N MET A 225 -16.44 -22.94 -0.33
CA MET A 225 -17.57 -22.76 0.59
C MET A 225 -18.93 -22.90 -0.08
N GLU A 226 -19.10 -22.40 -1.30
CA GLU A 226 -20.31 -22.63 -2.09
C GLU A 226 -20.56 -24.13 -2.32
N ILE A 227 -19.51 -24.90 -2.65
CA ILE A 227 -19.60 -26.36 -2.83
C ILE A 227 -19.96 -27.07 -1.53
N LEU A 228 -19.48 -26.57 -0.39
CA LEU A 228 -19.74 -27.12 0.94
C LEU A 228 -21.10 -26.69 1.52
N GLY A 229 -21.84 -25.79 0.85
CA GLY A 229 -23.16 -25.31 1.29
C GLY A 229 -23.10 -24.41 2.54
N LEU A 230 -21.98 -23.73 2.76
CA LEU A 230 -21.73 -22.90 3.94
C LEU A 230 -21.91 -21.38 3.68
N SER A 231 -22.31 -21.00 2.46
CA SER A 231 -22.47 -19.61 2.00
C SER A 231 -23.92 -19.11 2.03
#